data_AF-E3J0G4-F1
#
_entry.id   AF-E3J0G4-F1
#
_cell.length_a   1.000
_cell.length_b   1.000
_cell.length_c   1.000
_cell.angle_alpha   90.00
_cell.angle_beta   90.00
_cell.angle_gamma   90.00
#
_symmetry.space_group_name_H-M   'P 1'
#
loop_
_entity.id
_entity.type
_entity.pdbx_description
1 polymer ?
#
loop_
_entity_poly.entity_id
_entity_poly.type
_entity_poly.pdbx_seq_one_letter_code
_entity_poly.pdbx_strand_id
1 'polypeptide(L)'
;MNLLSDRELAELARVYYQPFSVSQLLQRAGLDSSRQPVISGAYSSAMYWQAVNNYIGDSRDPDLRGRILNLARSDYPANSVFVRGVADAASGR
;
A
#
# COMPACT_ATOMS: atom_id res chain seq x y z
N MET A 1 -10.70 -1.16 -10.28
CA MET A 1 -9.47 -1.19 -11.10
C MET A 1 -8.31 -1.37 -10.13
N ASN A 2 -7.51 -2.43 -10.26
CA ASN A 2 -6.43 -2.71 -9.29
C ASN A 2 -5.26 -1.76 -9.58
N LEU A 3 -4.97 -0.83 -8.66
CA LEU A 3 -3.85 0.10 -8.79
C LEU A 3 -2.54 -0.52 -8.31
N LEU A 4 -2.60 -1.39 -7.31
CA LEU A 4 -1.50 -2.26 -6.91
C LEU A 4 -1.63 -3.60 -7.63
N SER A 5 -0.54 -4.08 -8.19
CA SER A 5 -0.42 -5.42 -8.76
C SER A 5 -0.49 -6.50 -7.69
N ASP A 6 -0.85 -7.73 -8.08
CA ASP A 6 -0.93 -8.86 -7.15
C ASP A 6 0.42 -9.13 -6.44
N ARG A 7 1.55 -8.87 -7.12
CA ARG A 7 2.89 -9.00 -6.52
C ARG A 7 3.15 -7.93 -5.48
N GLU A 8 2.80 -6.68 -5.76
CA GLU A 8 2.93 -5.59 -4.77
C GLU A 8 2.04 -5.86 -3.57
N LEU A 9 0.81 -6.32 -3.78
CA LEU A 9 -0.13 -6.66 -2.71
C LEU A 9 0.37 -7.81 -1.84
N ALA A 10 0.85 -8.89 -2.46
CA ALA A 10 1.42 -10.01 -1.72
C ALA A 10 2.64 -9.59 -0.90
N GLU A 11 3.51 -8.76 -1.48
CA GLU A 11 4.73 -8.32 -0.80
C GLU A 11 4.44 -7.33 0.33
N LEU A 12 3.52 -6.40 0.11
CA LEU A 12 3.02 -5.51 1.17
C LEU A 12 2.39 -6.31 2.31
N ALA A 13 1.58 -7.33 2.00
CA ALA A 13 0.98 -8.22 3.01
C ALA A 13 2.01 -9.08 3.75
N ARG A 14 3.16 -9.36 3.13
CA ARG A 14 4.26 -10.13 3.73
C ARG A 14 5.06 -9.29 4.72
N VAL A 15 5.44 -8.06 4.33
CA VAL A 15 6.34 -7.22 5.15
C VAL A 15 5.58 -6.32 6.12
N TYR A 16 4.40 -5.85 5.73
CA TYR A 16 3.46 -5.10 6.59
C TYR A 16 2.28 -6.01 6.97
N TYR A 17 2.57 -7.10 7.66
CA TYR A 17 1.54 -8.05 8.08
C TYR A 17 0.83 -7.62 9.38
N GLN A 18 1.44 -6.74 10.17
CA GLN A 18 0.88 -6.26 11.44
C GLN A 18 0.01 -5.02 11.22
N PRO A 19 -1.18 -4.94 11.84
CA PRO A 19 -2.07 -3.78 11.69
C PRO A 19 -1.43 -2.44 12.03
N PHE A 20 -0.58 -2.41 13.06
CA PHE A 20 0.16 -1.21 13.46
C PHE A 20 1.10 -0.72 12.35
N SER A 21 1.90 -1.62 11.78
CA SER A 21 2.86 -1.28 10.71
C SER A 21 2.15 -0.78 9.45
N VAL A 22 0.99 -1.36 9.11
CA VAL A 22 0.18 -0.86 8.00
C VAL A 22 -0.35 0.54 8.30
N SER A 23 -0.94 0.75 9.48
CA SER A 23 -1.50 2.05 9.87
C SER A 23 -0.44 3.15 9.86
N GLN A 24 0.77 2.85 10.35
CA GLN A 24 1.91 3.76 10.36
C GLN A 24 2.37 4.10 8.94
N LEU A 25 2.47 3.11 8.05
CA LEU A 25 2.82 3.34 6.65
C LEU A 25 1.78 4.23 5.95
N LEU A 26 0.49 3.96 6.15
CA LEU A 26 -0.59 4.75 5.55
C LEU A 26 -0.61 6.19 6.07
N GLN A 27 -0.39 6.40 7.37
CA GLN A 27 -0.22 7.75 7.93
C GLN A 27 0.95 8.50 7.29
N ARG A 28 2.11 7.84 7.15
CA ARG A 28 3.29 8.41 6.47
C ARG A 28 3.02 8.72 4.99
N ALA A 29 2.13 7.97 4.35
CA ALA A 29 1.69 8.22 2.98
C ALA A 29 0.71 9.40 2.85
N GLY A 30 0.29 10.01 3.98
CA GLY A 30 -0.65 11.13 4.05
C GLY A 30 -2.10 10.71 4.22
N LEU A 31 -2.35 9.44 4.55
CA LEU A 31 -3.68 8.88 4.75
C LEU A 31 -4.02 8.91 6.24
N ASP A 32 -4.79 9.92 6.63
CA ASP A 32 -5.24 10.12 8.01
C ASP A 32 -5.88 8.85 8.56
N SER A 33 -5.55 8.49 9.80
CA SER A 33 -6.13 7.38 10.55
C SER A 33 -7.66 7.37 10.53
N SER A 34 -8.34 8.53 10.49
CA SER A 34 -9.81 8.59 10.37
C SER A 34 -10.34 8.27 8.96
N ARG A 35 -9.47 8.29 7.95
CA ARG A 35 -9.78 7.93 6.56
C ARG A 35 -9.22 6.56 6.17
N GLN A 36 -8.45 5.93 7.06
CA GLN A 36 -7.99 4.57 6.86
C GLN A 36 -9.18 3.63 6.84
N PRO A 37 -9.15 2.60 5.97
CA PRO A 37 -10.22 1.62 5.93
C PRO A 37 -10.36 0.97 7.32
N VAL A 38 -11.52 1.19 7.96
CA VAL A 38 -11.89 0.50 9.19
C VAL A 38 -12.30 -0.90 8.80
N ILE A 39 -11.35 -1.84 8.85
CA ILE A 39 -11.64 -3.21 8.45
C ILE A 39 -12.12 -4.00 9.66
N SER A 40 -13.38 -3.78 10.03
CA SER A 40 -14.14 -4.64 10.93
C SER A 40 -14.31 -6.03 10.26
N GLY A 41 -13.27 -6.87 10.33
CA GLY A 41 -13.29 -8.24 9.78
C GLY A 41 -12.14 -8.63 8.85
N ALA A 42 -11.04 -7.87 8.75
CA ALA A 42 -9.83 -8.40 8.09
C ALA A 42 -9.15 -9.43 9.00
N TYR A 43 -9.39 -10.71 8.72
CA TYR A 43 -8.74 -11.83 9.42
C TYR A 43 -7.31 -12.11 8.91
N SER A 44 -6.83 -11.38 7.88
CA SER A 44 -5.48 -11.53 7.32
C SER A 44 -4.92 -10.24 6.73
N SER A 45 -3.58 -10.14 6.68
CA SER A 45 -2.87 -9.01 6.09
C SER A 45 -3.18 -8.83 4.59
N ALA A 46 -3.40 -9.93 3.87
CA ALA A 46 -3.78 -9.90 2.46
C ALA A 46 -5.13 -9.21 2.23
N MET A 47 -6.13 -9.50 3.07
CA MET A 47 -7.43 -8.81 3.01
C MET A 47 -7.29 -7.33 3.34
N TYR A 48 -6.40 -6.98 4.26
CA TYR A 48 -6.15 -5.58 4.59
C TYR A 48 -5.60 -4.81 3.37
N TRP A 49 -4.56 -5.35 2.73
CA TRP A 49 -3.95 -4.71 1.56
C TRP A 49 -4.88 -4.65 0.35
N GLN A 50 -5.79 -5.61 0.19
CA GLN A 50 -6.87 -5.53 -0.79
C GLN A 50 -7.82 -4.36 -0.52
N ALA A 51 -8.25 -4.16 0.73
CA ALA A 51 -9.09 -3.02 1.08
C ALA A 51 -8.36 -1.68 0.86
N VAL A 52 -7.07 -1.61 1.17
CA VAL A 52 -6.23 -0.45 0.86
C VAL A 52 -6.18 -0.20 -0.64
N ASN A 53 -5.96 -1.23 -1.46
CA ASN A 53 -5.95 -1.08 -2.93
C ASN A 53 -7.29 -0.56 -3.48
N ASN A 54 -8.41 -1.06 -2.97
CA ASN A 54 -9.73 -0.55 -3.32
C ASN A 54 -9.86 0.93 -2.93
N TYR A 55 -9.41 1.30 -1.72
CA TYR A 55 -9.40 2.69 -1.28
C TYR A 55 -8.57 3.58 -2.20
N ILE A 56 -7.36 3.16 -2.60
CA ILE A 56 -6.52 3.94 -3.53
C ILE A 56 -7.28 4.14 -4.84
N GLY A 57 -7.95 3.09 -5.34
CA GLY A 57 -8.76 3.13 -6.56
C GLY A 57 -9.94 4.11 -6.49
N ASP A 58 -10.58 4.20 -5.33
CA ASP A 58 -11.71 5.09 -5.09
C ASP A 58 -11.27 6.51 -4.67
N SER A 59 -10.02 6.66 -4.23
CA SER A 59 -9.48 7.94 -3.79
C SER A 59 -9.27 8.89 -4.97
N ARG A 60 -9.51 10.18 -4.75
CA ARG A 60 -9.15 11.24 -5.71
C ARG A 60 -7.67 11.61 -5.63
N ASP A 61 -6.84 10.73 -5.07
CA ASP A 61 -5.43 10.96 -4.84
C ASP A 61 -4.58 10.03 -5.74
N PRO A 62 -4.26 10.46 -6.98
CA PRO A 62 -3.53 9.63 -7.92
C PRO A 62 -2.10 9.29 -7.46
N ASP A 63 -1.53 10.08 -6.54
CA ASP A 63 -0.15 9.91 -6.06
C ASP A 63 -0.03 8.98 -4.85
N LEU A 64 -1.17 8.61 -4.25
CA LEU A 64 -1.19 7.80 -3.03
C LEU A 64 -0.47 6.46 -3.22
N ARG A 65 -0.68 5.79 -4.36
CA ARG A 65 0.05 4.55 -4.72
C ARG A 65 1.57 4.79 -4.69
N GLY A 66 2.02 5.83 -5.38
CA GLY A 66 3.44 6.16 -5.50
C GLY A 66 4.08 6.46 -4.15
N ARG A 67 3.37 7.18 -3.27
CA ARG A 67 3.82 7.45 -1.90
C ARG A 67 3.96 6.19 -1.07
N ILE A 68 2.97 5.28 -1.10
CA ILE A 68 3.02 4.01 -0.38
C ILE A 68 4.23 3.18 -0.85
N LEU A 69 4.43 3.03 -2.16
CA LEU A 69 5.54 2.23 -2.71
C LEU A 69 6.89 2.88 -2.43
N ASN A 70 7.01 4.21 -2.45
CA ASN A 70 8.24 4.91 -2.10
C ASN A 70 8.62 4.75 -0.63
N LEU A 71 7.63 4.82 0.27
CA LEU A 71 7.85 4.56 1.69
C LEU A 71 8.24 3.09 1.91
N ALA A 72 7.55 2.15 1.25
CA ALA A 72 7.88 0.74 1.32
C ALA A 72 9.28 0.42 0.79
N ARG A 73 9.71 1.06 -0.31
CA ARG A 73 11.08 0.99 -0.82
C ARG A 73 12.09 1.59 0.17
N SER A 74 11.73 2.66 0.86
CA SER A 74 12.62 3.30 1.84
C SER A 74 12.83 2.43 3.07
N ASP A 75 11.77 1.76 3.53
CA ASP A 75 11.83 0.83 4.66
C ASP A 75 12.50 -0.51 4.28
N TYR A 76 12.35 -0.94 3.03
CA TYR A 76 12.91 -2.20 2.49
C TYR A 76 13.68 -1.96 1.16
N PRO A 77 14.88 -1.36 1.21
CA PRO A 77 15.60 -0.90 0.00
C PRO A 77 16.08 -2.04 -0.91
N ALA A 78 16.30 -3.24 -0.38
CA ALA A 78 16.69 -4.41 -1.15
C ALA A 78 15.50 -5.17 -1.78
N ASN A 79 14.26 -4.73 -1.52
CA ASN A 79 13.07 -5.41 -2.03
C ASN A 79 12.79 -5.00 -3.50
N SER A 80 13.11 -5.91 -4.42
CA SER A 80 12.97 -5.67 -5.86
C SER A 80 11.53 -5.38 -6.29
N VAL A 81 10.52 -5.86 -5.55
CA VAL A 81 9.10 -5.57 -5.83
C VAL A 81 8.82 -4.08 -5.63
N PHE A 82 9.26 -3.48 -4.52
CA PHE A 82 9.03 -2.06 -4.26
C PHE A 82 9.88 -1.16 -5.15
N VAL A 83 11.13 -1.55 -5.44
CA VAL A 83 11.99 -0.82 -6.39
C VAL A 83 11.31 -0.74 -7.75
N ARG A 84 10.78 -1.86 -8.25
CA ARG A 84 10.06 -1.90 -9.52
C ARG A 84 8.73 -1.15 -9.46
N GLY A 85 7.96 -1.34 -8.39
CA GLY A 85 6.67 -0.67 -8.20
C GLY A 85 6.79 0.85 -8.19
N VAL A 86 7.84 1.41 -7.59
CA VAL A 86 8.15 2.85 -7.66
C VAL A 86 8.41 3.31 -9.09
N ALA A 87 9.22 2.55 -9.85
CA ALA A 87 9.52 2.88 -11.24
C ALA A 87 8.26 2.81 -12.15
N ASP A 88 7.39 1.83 -11.91
CA ASP A 88 6.13 1.67 -12.64
C ASP A 88 5.14 2.79 -12.29
N ALA A 89 5.01 3.14 -11.01
CA ALA A 89 4.19 4.27 -10.55
C ALA A 89 4.65 5.61 -11.13
N ALA A 90 5.96 5.85 -11.23
CA ALA A 90 6.50 7.05 -11.87
C ALA A 90 6.25 7.08 -13.39
N SER A 91 6.08 5.92 -14.01
CA SER A 91 5.83 5.78 -15.45
C SER A 91 4.34 5.83 -15.83
N GLY A 92 3.44 5.98 -14.85
CA GLY A 92 1.99 5.93 -15.08
C GLY A 92 1.49 4.54 -15.53
N ARG A 93 2.23 3.48 -15.19
CA ARG A 93 1.86 2.09 -15.48
C ARG A 93 1.37 1.35 -14.24
#